data_AF-A0A183TWY3-F1
#
_entry.id   AF-A0A183TWY3-F1
#
_cell.length_a   1.000
_cell.length_b   1.000
_cell.length_c   1.000
_cell.angle_alpha   90.00
_cell.angle_beta   90.00
_cell.angle_gamma   90.00
#
_symmetry.space_group_name_H-M   'P 1'
#
loop_
_entity.id
_entity.type
_entity.pdbx_description
1 polymer ?
#
loop_
_entity_poly.entity_id
_entity_poly.type
_entity_poly.pdbx_seq_one_letter_code
_entity_poly.pdbx_strand_id
1 'polypeptide(L)'
;MDDTYCVINNCEEYKQMRDRYRERLVRQRIPLLVESSSESDSPAPPMYDIDLGAFELVDSGVTAEALLSQEEPVLYHREFPVHSVHHDTVQTEAALENLMSAPESMLSSIVPPTMVEDNYCFVVDGDKIRMGDIMGDDHWWRHTSRPTKYFYSEDLRKFVKVNCITAKGKVISAKLVASSPSVMSPLHASTASSTPRSSLSGASSRNSSARGEKVPLSHVYKVVRFYSFWRTCTSFHRIVTMIDKVNADDRHSNPGFKKRLFVQYLWRNAKAAEKMRVQKEFDPRRQRLLRFVADPTSRKRVFQV
;
A
#
# COMPACT_ATOMS: atom_id res chain seq x y z
N MET A 1 -1.21 -12.82 -34.15
CA MET A 1 -1.85 -12.46 -32.87
C MET A 1 -1.03 -11.30 -32.35
N ASP A 2 -1.45 -10.10 -32.75
CA ASP A 2 -0.78 -8.85 -32.40
C ASP A 2 -1.36 -8.35 -31.08
N ASP A 3 -0.63 -8.58 -30.00
CA ASP A 3 -0.91 -7.98 -28.70
C ASP A 3 -0.71 -6.47 -28.80
N THR A 4 -1.81 -5.75 -28.92
CA THR A 4 -1.79 -4.29 -28.97
C THR A 4 -1.57 -3.74 -27.57
N TYR A 5 -0.31 -3.69 -27.13
CA TYR A 5 0.10 -2.95 -25.95
C TYR A 5 -0.16 -1.46 -26.16
N CYS A 6 -0.94 -0.84 -25.28
CA CYS A 6 -1.00 0.62 -25.20
C CYS A 6 0.28 1.13 -24.53
N VAL A 7 1.35 1.26 -25.30
CA VAL A 7 2.58 1.91 -24.86
C VAL A 7 2.31 3.42 -24.82
N ILE A 8 2.03 3.94 -23.63
CA ILE A 8 1.91 5.39 -23.41
C ILE A 8 3.33 5.96 -23.41
N ASN A 9 3.72 6.56 -24.54
CA ASN A 9 5.10 7.03 -24.76
C ASN A 9 5.34 8.45 -24.25
N ASN A 10 4.31 9.15 -23.75
CA ASN A 10 4.45 10.53 -23.28
C ASN A 10 3.49 10.88 -22.12
N CYS A 11 3.96 11.76 -21.23
CA CYS A 11 3.25 12.30 -20.07
C CYS A 11 1.95 13.03 -20.43
N GLU A 12 1.88 13.67 -21.60
CA GLU A 12 0.65 14.34 -22.07
C GLU A 12 -0.46 13.37 -22.48
N GLU A 13 -0.11 12.21 -23.06
CA GLU A 13 -1.08 11.15 -23.38
C GLU A 13 -1.66 10.52 -22.12
N TYR A 14 -0.83 10.35 -21.08
CA TYR A 14 -1.30 9.89 -19.76
C TYR A 14 -2.25 10.90 -19.11
N LYS A 15 -1.95 12.21 -19.18
CA LYS A 15 -2.87 13.25 -18.65
C LYS A 15 -4.21 13.23 -19.38
N GLN A 16 -4.19 13.15 -20.71
CA GLN A 16 -5.43 13.07 -21.50
C GLN A 16 -6.21 11.78 -21.24
N MET A 17 -5.54 10.64 -21.06
CA MET A 17 -6.18 9.39 -20.69
C MET A 17 -6.79 9.47 -19.29
N ARG A 18 -6.04 9.96 -18.30
CA ARG A 18 -6.51 10.18 -16.92
C ARG A 18 -7.71 11.13 -16.87
N ASP A 19 -7.67 12.23 -17.61
CA ASP A 19 -8.75 13.21 -17.62
C ASP A 19 -10.02 12.64 -18.29
N ARG A 20 -9.87 11.80 -19.34
CA ARG A 20 -10.97 11.01 -19.92
C ARG A 20 -11.57 9.98 -18.94
N TYR A 21 -10.73 9.30 -18.16
CA TYR A 21 -11.20 8.37 -17.12
C TYR A 21 -11.93 9.11 -16.00
N ARG A 22 -11.45 10.29 -15.62
CA ARG A 22 -12.09 11.16 -14.62
C ARG A 22 -13.48 11.63 -15.08
N GLU A 23 -13.63 12.04 -16.35
CA GLU A 23 -14.94 12.40 -16.91
C GLU A 23 -15.92 11.23 -16.94
N ARG A 24 -15.45 10.01 -17.26
CA ARG A 24 -16.29 8.79 -17.20
C ARG A 24 -16.78 8.49 -15.78
N LEU A 25 -15.90 8.61 -14.78
CA LEU A 25 -16.27 8.39 -13.38
C LEU A 25 -17.27 9.43 -12.86
N VAL A 26 -17.16 10.68 -13.33
CA VAL A 26 -18.10 11.75 -12.97
C VAL A 26 -19.46 11.54 -13.64
N ARG A 27 -19.50 11.09 -14.90
CA ARG A 27 -20.76 10.77 -15.60
C ARG A 27 -21.49 9.54 -15.06
N GLN A 28 -20.78 8.61 -14.42
CA GLN A 28 -21.38 7.43 -13.79
C GLN A 28 -21.97 7.69 -12.38
N ARG A 29 -21.76 8.87 -11.79
CA ARG A 29 -22.52 9.30 -10.61
C ARG A 29 -23.90 9.81 -11.03
N ILE A 30 -24.83 8.88 -11.20
CA ILE A 30 -26.26 9.18 -11.18
C ILE A 30 -26.59 9.68 -9.75
N PRO A 31 -27.15 10.90 -9.57
CA PRO A 31 -27.71 11.30 -8.29
C PRO A 31 -28.98 10.48 -8.05
N LEU A 32 -28.99 9.69 -6.99
CA LEU A 32 -30.19 9.01 -6.51
C LEU A 32 -31.24 10.06 -6.09
N LEU A 33 -32.32 10.09 -6.87
CA LEU A 33 -33.73 10.24 -6.50
C LEU A 33 -34.04 11.10 -5.24
N VAL A 34 -34.53 12.32 -5.49
CA VAL A 34 -35.41 13.04 -4.55
C VAL A 34 -36.84 12.63 -4.87
N GLU A 35 -37.54 12.07 -3.88
CA GLU A 35 -38.97 11.80 -3.92
C GLU A 35 -39.78 13.11 -3.99
N SER A 36 -40.82 13.15 -4.83
CA SER A 36 -42.13 13.74 -4.48
C SER A 36 -43.18 13.45 -5.58
N SER A 37 -44.26 12.73 -5.18
CA SER A 37 -45.72 12.86 -5.49
C SER A 37 -46.17 13.34 -6.90
N SER A 38 -47.17 12.78 -7.61
CA SER A 38 -48.52 12.34 -7.20
C SER A 38 -49.30 11.66 -8.37
N GLU A 39 -50.15 10.70 -8.01
CA GLU A 39 -51.49 10.33 -8.55
C GLU A 39 -51.71 9.77 -9.98
N SER A 40 -51.93 8.45 -10.00
CA SER A 40 -53.01 7.66 -10.66
C SER A 40 -53.79 8.21 -11.85
N ASP A 41 -53.76 7.50 -13.00
CA ASP A 41 -54.86 6.61 -13.46
C ASP A 41 -54.39 5.70 -14.60
N SER A 42 -54.86 4.44 -14.67
CA SER A 42 -54.55 3.48 -15.76
C SER A 42 -55.65 3.52 -16.82
N PRO A 43 -55.36 3.27 -18.12
CA PRO A 43 -55.43 1.89 -18.63
C PRO A 43 -54.47 1.55 -19.80
N ALA A 44 -53.90 0.33 -19.74
CA ALA A 44 -53.40 -0.58 -20.80
C ALA A 44 -52.53 -0.07 -21.99
N PRO A 45 -51.60 -0.90 -22.51
CA PRO A 45 -50.39 -0.44 -23.20
C PRO A 45 -50.55 -0.35 -24.73
N PRO A 46 -49.70 0.45 -25.40
CA PRO A 46 -49.20 0.09 -26.72
C PRO A 46 -47.73 -0.33 -26.62
N MET A 47 -47.43 -1.42 -27.31
CA MET A 47 -46.08 -1.81 -27.70
C MET A 47 -45.36 -0.63 -28.34
N TYR A 48 -44.37 -0.08 -27.67
CA TYR A 48 -43.30 0.65 -28.34
C TYR A 48 -42.19 -0.37 -28.54
N ASP A 49 -42.09 -0.81 -29.78
CA ASP A 49 -40.94 -1.51 -30.32
C ASP A 49 -39.74 -0.55 -30.20
N ILE A 50 -39.01 -0.66 -29.10
CA ILE A 50 -37.72 0.00 -28.97
C ILE A 50 -36.78 -0.82 -29.84
N ASP A 51 -36.61 -0.35 -31.07
CA ASP A 51 -35.52 -0.70 -31.96
C ASP A 51 -34.22 -0.45 -31.19
N LEU A 52 -33.76 -1.49 -30.49
CA LEU A 52 -32.42 -1.64 -29.96
C LEU A 52 -31.51 -1.78 -31.17
N GLY A 53 -31.33 -0.65 -31.86
CA GLY A 53 -30.43 -0.50 -32.97
C GLY A 53 -29.15 -1.22 -32.60
N ALA A 54 -28.91 -2.29 -33.36
CA ALA A 54 -27.79 -3.18 -33.20
C ALA A 54 -26.55 -2.34 -32.93
N PHE A 55 -26.05 -2.39 -31.70
CA PHE A 55 -24.65 -2.11 -31.47
C PHE A 55 -23.96 -3.23 -32.24
N GLU A 56 -23.56 -2.93 -33.48
CA GLU A 56 -22.55 -3.71 -34.17
C GLU A 56 -21.37 -3.82 -33.20
N LEU A 57 -21.30 -4.96 -32.53
CA LEU A 57 -20.06 -5.44 -31.96
C LEU A 57 -19.14 -5.57 -33.17
N VAL A 58 -18.37 -4.51 -33.40
CA VAL A 58 -17.21 -4.53 -34.26
C VAL A 58 -16.24 -5.53 -33.60
N ASP A 59 -16.37 -6.77 -34.04
CA ASP A 59 -15.35 -7.78 -34.34
C ASP A 59 -14.00 -7.63 -33.62
N SER A 60 -14.02 -7.43 -32.31
CA SER A 60 -12.82 -7.30 -31.48
C SER A 60 -12.42 -8.62 -30.83
N GLY A 61 -13.17 -9.70 -31.06
CA GLY A 61 -12.87 -11.04 -30.53
C GLY A 61 -12.86 -11.13 -28.99
N VAL A 62 -13.36 -10.10 -28.30
CA VAL A 62 -13.39 -10.04 -26.83
C VAL A 62 -14.71 -10.66 -26.35
N THR A 63 -14.62 -11.82 -25.72
CA THR A 63 -15.79 -12.49 -25.14
C THR A 63 -16.26 -11.76 -23.86
N ALA A 64 -17.53 -11.91 -23.49
CA ALA A 64 -18.06 -11.30 -22.27
C ALA A 64 -17.32 -11.80 -21.01
N GLU A 65 -16.77 -13.02 -21.05
CA GLU A 65 -15.91 -13.57 -20.01
C GLU A 65 -14.59 -12.80 -19.89
N ALA A 66 -14.00 -12.31 -20.98
CA ALA A 66 -12.78 -11.49 -20.96
C ALA A 66 -13.02 -10.06 -20.40
N LEU A 67 -14.25 -9.55 -20.51
CA LEU A 67 -14.67 -8.30 -19.88
C LEU A 67 -14.95 -8.46 -18.37
N LEU A 68 -15.28 -9.67 -17.93
CA LEU A 68 -15.54 -10.00 -16.52
C LEU A 68 -14.30 -10.59 -15.82
N SER A 69 -13.31 -11.08 -16.58
CA SER A 69 -12.02 -11.57 -16.08
C SER A 69 -10.98 -10.46 -15.91
N GLN A 70 -11.40 -9.19 -15.90
CA GLN A 70 -10.49 -8.04 -15.90
C GLN A 70 -9.66 -8.00 -14.61
N GLU A 71 -8.53 -8.71 -14.64
CA GLU A 71 -7.34 -8.34 -13.89
C GLU A 71 -7.06 -6.87 -14.23
N GLU A 72 -7.24 -6.00 -13.24
CA GLU A 72 -7.09 -4.56 -13.41
C GLU A 72 -5.72 -4.26 -14.06
N PRO A 73 -5.66 -3.43 -15.12
CA PRO A 73 -4.43 -3.25 -15.87
C PRO A 73 -3.31 -2.76 -14.95
N VAL A 74 -2.25 -3.56 -14.84
CA VAL A 74 -1.11 -3.26 -13.96
C VAL A 74 -0.36 -2.04 -14.49
N LEU A 75 -0.26 -0.99 -13.68
CA LEU A 75 0.52 0.20 -13.99
C LEU A 75 2.01 -0.13 -13.90
N TYR A 76 2.81 0.35 -14.85
CA TYR A 76 4.26 0.21 -14.81
C TYR A 76 4.95 1.57 -14.76
N HIS A 77 6.01 1.67 -13.96
CA HIS A 77 7.00 2.74 -14.07
C HIS A 77 8.26 2.15 -14.69
N ARG A 78 8.43 2.38 -16.00
CA ARG A 78 9.41 1.68 -16.83
C ARG A 78 9.17 0.17 -16.76
N GLU A 79 10.13 -0.61 -16.26
CA GLU A 79 10.03 -2.06 -16.09
C GLU A 79 9.45 -2.51 -14.74
N PHE A 80 9.10 -1.57 -13.84
CA PHE A 80 8.65 -1.91 -12.48
C PHE A 80 7.12 -1.89 -12.35
N PRO A 81 6.48 -2.99 -11.91
CA PRO A 81 5.07 -2.98 -11.61
C PRO A 81 4.80 -2.07 -10.41
N VAL A 82 3.94 -1.07 -10.61
CA VAL A 82 3.49 -0.15 -9.58
C VAL A 82 2.30 -0.80 -8.89
N HIS A 83 2.47 -1.09 -7.59
CA HIS A 83 1.40 -1.68 -6.80
C HIS A 83 0.25 -0.70 -6.59
N SER A 84 0.56 0.55 -6.24
CA SER A 84 -0.45 1.58 -6.03
C SER A 84 0.14 2.99 -6.12
N VAL A 85 -0.72 3.99 -6.29
CA VAL A 85 -0.39 5.42 -6.27
C VAL A 85 -1.10 6.07 -5.09
N HIS A 86 -0.38 6.86 -4.30
CA HIS A 86 -0.94 7.54 -3.12
C HIS A 86 -0.48 9.00 -3.04
N HIS A 87 -1.41 9.90 -2.74
CA HIS A 87 -1.09 11.32 -2.50
C HIS A 87 -0.61 11.61 -1.09
N ASP A 88 -0.86 10.69 -0.16
CA ASP A 88 -0.45 10.76 1.23
C ASP A 88 0.39 9.54 1.63
N THR A 89 0.98 9.61 2.82
CA THR A 89 1.68 8.47 3.39
C THR A 89 0.70 7.34 3.71
N VAL A 90 0.98 6.15 3.19
CA VAL A 90 0.21 4.96 3.51
C VAL A 90 0.43 4.60 4.97
N GLN A 91 -0.66 4.44 5.72
CA GLN A 91 -0.61 4.04 7.13
C GLN A 91 0.01 2.65 7.28
N THR A 92 0.49 2.31 8.49
CA THR A 92 1.25 1.07 8.68
C THR A 92 0.38 -0.15 8.39
N GLU A 93 -0.84 -0.14 8.91
CA GLU A 93 -1.82 -1.20 8.82
C GLU A 93 -2.23 -1.45 7.35
N ALA A 94 -2.60 -0.39 6.63
CA ALA A 94 -2.91 -0.47 5.20
C ALA A 94 -1.71 -0.95 4.35
N ALA A 95 -0.48 -0.55 4.70
CA ALA A 95 0.72 -1.02 4.02
C ALA A 95 0.94 -2.53 4.24
N LEU A 96 0.59 -3.07 5.41
CA LEU A 96 0.67 -4.51 5.70
C LEU A 96 -0.38 -5.29 4.92
N GLU A 97 -1.62 -4.80 4.87
CA GLU A 97 -2.68 -5.40 4.08
C GLU A 97 -2.29 -5.46 2.60
N ASN A 98 -1.83 -4.34 2.03
CA ASN A 98 -1.31 -4.25 0.66
C ASN A 98 -0.13 -5.20 0.43
N LEU A 99 0.81 -5.28 1.37
CA LEU A 99 1.98 -6.16 1.27
C LEU A 99 1.59 -7.62 1.12
N MET A 100 0.61 -8.08 1.90
CA MET A 100 0.24 -9.49 1.94
C MET A 100 -0.79 -9.85 0.88
N SER A 101 -1.62 -8.91 0.43
CA SER A 101 -2.58 -9.12 -0.66
C SER A 101 -1.97 -9.04 -2.05
N ALA A 102 -0.78 -8.41 -2.20
CA ALA A 102 -0.14 -8.26 -3.50
C ALA A 102 0.10 -9.62 -4.19
N PRO A 103 -0.35 -9.79 -5.45
CA PRO A 103 -0.09 -11.00 -6.22
C PRO A 103 1.40 -11.12 -6.55
N GLU A 104 1.85 -12.33 -6.88
CA GLU A 104 3.27 -12.57 -7.19
C GLU A 104 3.75 -11.79 -8.42
N SER A 105 2.86 -11.52 -9.39
CA SER A 105 3.12 -10.68 -10.56
C SER A 105 3.49 -9.23 -10.20
N MET A 106 3.07 -8.74 -9.03
CA MET A 106 3.38 -7.39 -8.52
C MET A 106 4.65 -7.35 -7.66
N LEU A 107 5.28 -8.49 -7.40
CA LEU A 107 6.52 -8.55 -6.60
C LEU A 107 7.73 -8.26 -7.47
N SER A 108 8.35 -7.10 -7.25
CA SER A 108 9.64 -6.80 -7.84
C SER A 108 10.73 -7.67 -7.23
N SER A 109 11.51 -8.35 -8.08
CA SER A 109 12.73 -9.06 -7.70
C SER A 109 14.00 -8.21 -7.86
N ILE A 110 13.83 -6.94 -8.22
CA ILE A 110 14.90 -5.96 -8.42
C ILE A 110 14.69 -4.74 -7.52
N VAL A 111 15.78 -4.06 -7.17
CA VAL A 111 15.75 -2.85 -6.34
C VAL A 111 14.94 -1.76 -7.06
N PRO A 112 13.89 -1.18 -6.43
CA PRO A 112 13.12 -0.10 -7.05
C PRO A 112 13.98 1.10 -7.46
N PRO A 113 13.55 1.90 -8.44
CA PRO A 113 14.30 3.08 -8.88
C PRO A 113 14.59 4.02 -7.72
N THR A 114 15.81 4.55 -7.63
CA THR A 114 16.20 5.52 -6.60
C THR A 114 15.39 6.82 -6.66
N MET A 115 14.93 7.23 -7.84
CA MET A 115 14.16 8.46 -8.06
C MET A 115 13.03 8.17 -9.05
N VAL A 116 11.85 8.72 -8.75
CA VAL A 116 10.64 8.60 -9.57
C VAL A 116 9.96 9.96 -9.72
N GLU A 117 9.24 10.14 -10.83
CA GLU A 117 8.59 11.42 -11.16
C GLU A 117 7.29 11.67 -10.38
N ASP A 118 6.64 10.60 -9.92
CA ASP A 118 5.35 10.63 -9.22
C ASP A 118 5.33 9.72 -7.99
N ASN A 119 4.18 9.67 -7.32
CA ASN A 119 4.01 9.01 -6.04
C ASN A 119 3.68 7.52 -6.24
N TYR A 120 4.71 6.69 -6.31
CA TYR A 120 4.55 5.25 -6.52
C TYR A 120 4.78 4.45 -5.25
N CYS A 121 4.04 3.36 -5.12
CA CYS A 121 4.29 2.30 -4.17
C CYS A 121 4.67 1.02 -4.91
N PHE A 122 5.77 0.41 -4.49
CA PHE A 122 6.25 -0.86 -5.00
C PHE A 122 6.20 -1.90 -3.90
N VAL A 123 5.89 -3.14 -4.29
CA VAL A 123 6.07 -4.31 -3.41
C VAL A 123 7.28 -5.08 -3.92
N VAL A 124 8.22 -5.33 -3.02
CA VAL A 124 9.49 -5.99 -3.32
C VAL A 124 9.55 -7.32 -2.61
N ASP A 125 10.04 -8.34 -3.31
CA ASP A 125 10.37 -9.64 -2.77
C ASP A 125 11.56 -9.51 -1.81
N GLY A 126 11.28 -9.63 -0.51
CA GLY A 126 12.25 -9.42 0.56
C GLY A 126 13.17 -10.63 0.80
N ASP A 127 12.89 -11.76 0.15
CA ASP A 127 13.79 -12.92 0.15
C ASP A 127 14.89 -12.76 -0.92
N LYS A 128 14.61 -11.99 -1.99
CA LYS A 128 15.58 -11.70 -3.07
C LYS A 128 16.35 -10.39 -2.87
N ILE A 129 15.69 -9.36 -2.35
CA ILE A 129 16.27 -8.03 -2.19
C ILE A 129 16.43 -7.70 -0.71
N ARG A 130 17.66 -7.42 -0.28
CA ARG A 130 17.92 -7.04 1.11
C ARG A 130 17.62 -5.56 1.31
N MET A 131 17.21 -5.20 2.52
CA MET A 131 16.96 -3.81 2.90
C MET A 131 18.15 -2.88 2.61
N GLY A 132 19.38 -3.35 2.83
CA GLY A 132 20.59 -2.57 2.58
C GLY A 132 20.78 -2.18 1.11
N ASP A 133 20.27 -2.98 0.18
CA ASP A 133 20.39 -2.71 -1.26
C ASP A 133 19.44 -1.58 -1.69
N ILE A 134 18.30 -1.41 -1.01
CA ILE A 134 17.36 -0.29 -1.21
C ILE A 134 17.82 0.97 -0.48
N MET A 135 18.34 0.81 0.74
CA MET A 135 18.62 1.91 1.66
C MET A 135 20.05 2.44 1.61
N GLY A 136 20.95 1.81 0.85
CA GLY A 136 22.38 2.13 0.77
C GLY A 136 22.73 3.38 -0.04
N ASP A 137 21.75 4.09 -0.57
CA ASP A 137 21.91 5.28 -1.42
C ASP A 137 21.89 6.60 -0.61
N ASP A 138 22.67 6.61 0.48
CA ASP A 138 22.79 7.71 1.45
C ASP A 138 23.27 9.04 0.84
N HIS A 139 23.87 9.00 -0.36
CA HIS A 139 24.24 10.21 -1.09
C HIS A 139 23.02 10.98 -1.58
N TRP A 140 21.89 10.32 -1.81
CA TRP A 140 20.63 10.94 -2.24
C TRP A 140 19.68 11.16 -1.08
N TRP A 141 19.60 10.17 -0.19
CA TRP A 141 18.59 10.14 0.86
C TRP A 141 19.18 10.50 2.22
N ARG A 142 18.43 11.27 3.00
CA ARG A 142 18.70 11.50 4.41
C ARG A 142 17.68 10.74 5.24
N HIS A 143 18.15 9.80 6.06
CA HIS A 143 17.32 9.04 6.99
C HIS A 143 16.96 9.88 8.21
N THR A 144 15.71 9.80 8.67
CA THR A 144 15.22 10.60 9.79
C THR A 144 14.79 9.74 10.97
N SER A 145 13.84 8.84 10.76
CA SER A 145 13.28 8.01 11.83
C SER A 145 13.06 6.57 11.38
N ARG A 146 13.07 5.66 12.37
CA ARG A 146 12.94 4.22 12.17
C ARG A 146 11.96 3.60 13.19
N PRO A 147 10.69 4.05 13.24
CA PRO A 147 9.73 3.50 14.21
C PRO A 147 9.53 1.99 13.97
N THR A 148 9.53 1.26 15.07
CA THR A 148 9.21 -0.17 15.11
C THR A 148 7.88 -0.36 15.83
N LYS A 149 6.96 -1.10 15.20
CA LYS A 149 5.70 -1.54 15.79
C LYS A 149 5.61 -3.06 15.70
N TYR A 150 4.72 -3.65 16.50
CA TYR A 150 4.46 -5.08 16.48
C TYR A 150 2.99 -5.32 16.22
N PHE A 151 2.71 -6.34 15.42
CA PHE A 151 1.36 -6.72 15.03
C PHE A 151 1.17 -8.22 15.18
N TYR A 152 -0.04 -8.62 15.52
CA TYR A 152 -0.51 -10.00 15.53
C TYR A 152 -1.40 -10.24 14.31
N SER A 153 -1.21 -11.38 13.64
CA SER A 153 -2.09 -11.83 12.55
C SER A 153 -2.03 -13.35 12.40
N GLU A 154 -3.18 -14.01 12.46
CA GLU A 154 -3.31 -15.45 12.21
C GLU A 154 -3.31 -15.77 10.71
N ASP A 155 -4.02 -14.95 9.93
CA ASP A 155 -4.33 -15.20 8.52
C ASP A 155 -3.46 -14.39 7.54
N LEU A 156 -2.58 -13.50 8.05
CA LEU A 156 -1.78 -12.54 7.28
C LEU A 156 -2.63 -11.53 6.48
N ARG A 157 -3.94 -11.45 6.74
CA ARG A 157 -4.85 -10.50 6.09
C ARG A 157 -5.21 -9.36 7.01
N LYS A 158 -5.44 -9.65 8.30
CA LYS A 158 -5.77 -8.64 9.31
C LYS A 158 -4.67 -8.54 10.34
N PHE A 159 -4.17 -7.32 10.55
CA PHE A 159 -3.10 -7.04 11.50
C PHE A 159 -3.63 -6.22 12.67
N VAL A 160 -3.47 -6.75 13.88
CA VAL A 160 -3.86 -6.04 15.11
C VAL A 160 -2.60 -5.65 15.88
N LYS A 161 -2.52 -4.38 16.30
CA LYS A 161 -1.35 -3.89 17.03
C LYS A 161 -1.22 -4.60 18.38
N VAL A 162 0.02 -4.99 18.72
CA VAL A 162 0.36 -5.62 20.01
C VAL A 162 1.48 -4.88 20.72
N ASN A 163 1.48 -4.97 22.05
CA ASN A 163 2.63 -4.59 22.88
C ASN A 163 3.48 -5.82 23.15
N CYS A 164 4.80 -5.70 22.96
CA CYS A 164 5.74 -6.78 23.17
C CYS A 164 6.60 -6.53 24.41
N ILE A 165 6.86 -7.60 25.17
CA ILE A 165 7.89 -7.65 26.21
C ILE A 165 9.11 -8.32 25.59
N THR A 166 10.26 -7.68 25.73
CA THR A 166 11.53 -8.20 25.22
C THR A 166 12.48 -8.52 26.38
N ALA A 167 13.27 -9.57 26.20
CA ALA A 167 14.36 -9.91 27.10
C ALA A 167 15.58 -10.32 26.26
N LYS A 168 16.74 -9.71 26.53
CA LYS A 168 17.99 -9.96 25.79
C LYS A 168 17.82 -9.85 24.26
N GLY A 169 17.04 -8.88 23.79
CA GLY A 169 16.80 -8.65 22.36
C GLY A 169 15.79 -9.60 21.69
N LYS A 170 15.22 -10.57 22.40
CA LYS A 170 14.17 -11.46 21.90
C LYS A 170 12.81 -11.05 22.42
N VAL A 171 11.77 -11.21 21.61
CA VAL A 171 10.38 -11.02 22.05
C VAL A 171 9.98 -12.27 22.82
N ILE A 172 9.59 -12.11 24.10
CA ILE A 172 9.22 -13.23 24.98
C ILE A 172 7.72 -13.28 25.30
N SER A 173 6.99 -12.19 25.06
CA SER A 173 5.54 -12.13 25.22
C SER A 173 4.97 -11.01 24.36
N ALA A 174 3.78 -11.20 23.82
CA ALA A 174 3.01 -10.16 23.16
C ALA A 174 1.58 -10.13 23.71
N LYS A 175 0.98 -8.95 23.78
CA LYS A 175 -0.40 -8.75 24.24
C LYS A 175 -1.13 -7.79 23.31
N LEU A 176 -2.41 -8.08 23.02
CA LEU A 176 -3.26 -7.17 22.24
C LEU A 176 -3.30 -5.78 22.89
N VAL A 177 -3.11 -4.73 22.08
CA VAL A 177 -3.34 -3.36 22.53
C VAL A 177 -4.84 -3.20 22.67
N ALA A 178 -5.30 -2.83 23.87
CA ALA A 178 -6.70 -2.48 24.08
C ALA A 178 -7.09 -1.40 23.06
N SER A 179 -8.06 -1.69 22.20
CA SER A 179 -8.76 -0.63 21.49
C SER A 179 -9.29 0.33 22.56
N SER A 180 -8.94 1.61 22.43
CA SER A 180 -9.58 2.67 23.20
C SER A 180 -11.09 2.45 23.08
N PRO A 181 -11.85 2.44 24.19
CA PRO A 181 -13.28 2.42 24.06
C PRO A 181 -13.64 3.68 23.29
N SER A 182 -14.31 3.52 22.15
CA SER A 182 -14.99 4.62 21.47
C SER A 182 -15.75 5.41 22.53
N VAL A 183 -15.52 6.71 22.57
CA VAL A 183 -16.18 7.65 23.47
C VAL A 183 -17.69 7.44 23.32
N MET A 184 -18.31 6.78 24.29
CA MET A 184 -19.76 6.84 24.40
C MET A 184 -20.10 8.23 24.93
N SER A 185 -20.91 8.95 24.18
CA SER A 185 -21.51 10.23 24.57
C SER A 185 -22.17 10.12 25.95
N PRO A 186 -22.17 11.21 26.75
CA PRO A 186 -22.65 11.18 28.13
C PRO A 186 -24.18 11.16 28.13
N LEU A 187 -24.77 10.11 28.72
CA LEU A 187 -26.18 10.12 29.09
C LEU A 187 -26.29 9.83 30.59
N HIS A 188 -26.71 10.87 31.30
CA HIS A 188 -27.34 10.93 32.62
C HIS A 188 -26.63 10.25 33.80
N ALA A 189 -25.98 11.07 34.61
CA ALA A 189 -25.75 10.79 36.03
C ALA A 189 -26.91 11.37 36.85
N SER A 190 -27.73 10.49 37.41
CA SER A 190 -28.59 10.78 38.56
C SER A 190 -28.02 10.05 39.77
N THR A 191 -27.93 10.79 40.87
CA THR A 191 -27.34 10.48 42.17
C THR A 191 -27.99 9.30 42.90
N ALA A 192 -27.20 8.43 43.54
CA ALA A 192 -27.47 7.88 44.89
C ALA A 192 -26.27 7.08 45.43
N SER A 193 -26.01 7.26 46.72
CA SER A 193 -24.84 6.82 47.49
C SER A 193 -25.02 5.49 48.22
N SER A 194 -23.87 4.88 48.55
CA SER A 194 -23.55 4.06 49.75
C SER A 194 -23.70 2.52 49.73
N THR A 195 -22.57 1.80 49.68
CA THR A 195 -21.90 1.06 50.79
C THR A 195 -20.92 0.01 50.23
N PRO A 196 -19.75 -0.26 50.85
CA PRO A 196 -18.85 -1.32 50.42
C PRO A 196 -19.10 -2.62 51.21
N ARG A 197 -19.33 -3.73 50.51
CA ARG A 197 -19.30 -5.07 51.11
C ARG A 197 -18.40 -5.99 50.30
N SER A 198 -17.33 -6.42 50.96
CA SER A 198 -16.43 -7.49 50.55
C SER A 198 -17.17 -8.81 50.37
N SER A 199 -16.95 -9.51 49.26
CA SER A 199 -17.04 -10.97 49.21
C SER A 199 -16.25 -11.52 48.04
N LEU A 200 -15.41 -12.51 48.35
CA LEU A 200 -14.76 -13.41 47.41
C LEU A 200 -15.84 -14.33 46.82
N SER A 201 -15.83 -14.55 45.50
CA SER A 201 -15.95 -15.85 44.81
C SER A 201 -16.53 -15.71 43.40
N GLY A 202 -15.92 -16.43 42.45
CA GLY A 202 -16.67 -17.26 41.51
C GLY A 202 -17.25 -16.61 40.25
N ALA A 203 -16.49 -16.74 39.17
CA ALA A 203 -16.92 -16.91 37.78
C ALA A 203 -18.35 -16.50 37.38
N SER A 204 -18.45 -15.47 36.53
CA SER A 204 -19.42 -15.43 35.43
C SER A 204 -18.86 -14.56 34.32
N SER A 205 -18.47 -15.22 33.23
CA SER A 205 -18.06 -14.61 31.97
C SER A 205 -19.24 -13.84 31.37
N ARG A 206 -18.99 -12.62 30.90
CA ARG A 206 -19.64 -12.00 29.74
C ARG A 206 -18.91 -10.68 29.41
N ASN A 207 -18.07 -10.74 28.37
CA ASN A 207 -17.59 -9.65 27.50
C ASN A 207 -16.50 -8.64 27.93
N SER A 208 -15.52 -9.02 28.78
CA SER A 208 -14.32 -8.19 29.01
C SER A 208 -12.99 -8.76 28.46
N SER A 209 -13.03 -9.86 27.69
CA SER A 209 -11.89 -10.78 27.55
C SER A 209 -10.82 -10.46 26.49
N ALA A 210 -10.98 -9.47 25.60
CA ALA A 210 -9.94 -9.20 24.59
C ALA A 210 -8.79 -8.28 25.07
N ARG A 211 -8.91 -7.67 26.27
CA ARG A 211 -7.90 -6.73 26.78
C ARG A 211 -6.77 -7.47 27.50
N GLY A 212 -5.57 -7.40 26.93
CA GLY A 212 -4.36 -7.90 27.57
C GLY A 212 -4.15 -9.42 27.46
N GLU A 213 -4.94 -10.10 26.62
CA GLU A 213 -4.73 -11.50 26.28
C GLU A 213 -3.36 -11.67 25.61
N LYS A 214 -2.60 -12.66 26.10
CA LYS A 214 -1.32 -13.03 25.50
C LYS A 214 -1.59 -13.73 24.18
N VAL A 215 -0.88 -13.33 23.13
CA VAL A 215 -1.01 -13.95 21.81
C VAL A 215 0.19 -14.85 21.49
N PRO A 216 0.01 -15.91 20.68
CA PRO A 216 1.10 -16.77 20.21
C PRO A 216 2.14 -15.98 19.41
N LEU A 217 3.42 -16.12 19.78
CA LEU A 217 4.51 -15.38 19.11
C LEU A 217 4.75 -15.82 17.66
N SER A 218 4.34 -17.04 17.29
CA SER A 218 4.42 -17.56 15.92
C SER A 218 3.64 -16.74 14.89
N HIS A 219 2.69 -15.93 15.36
CA HIS A 219 1.81 -15.04 14.58
C HIS A 219 2.07 -13.56 14.89
N VAL A 220 3.18 -13.23 15.55
CA VAL A 220 3.58 -11.85 15.84
C VAL A 220 4.66 -11.43 14.86
N TYR A 221 4.48 -10.25 14.27
CA TYR A 221 5.35 -9.68 13.27
C TYR A 221 5.90 -8.35 13.75
N LYS A 222 7.20 -8.14 13.51
CA LYS A 222 7.89 -6.88 13.70
C LYS A 222 7.78 -6.08 12.41
N VAL A 223 7.28 -4.86 12.52
CA VAL A 223 7.12 -3.94 11.39
C VAL A 223 7.97 -2.72 11.64
N VAL A 224 8.91 -2.46 10.74
CA VAL A 224 9.83 -1.32 10.81
C VAL A 224 9.60 -0.43 9.62
N ARG A 225 9.39 0.87 9.86
CA ARG A 225 9.30 1.86 8.79
C ARG A 225 10.53 2.73 8.79
N PHE A 226 11.17 2.88 7.65
CA PHE A 226 12.34 3.73 7.47
C PHE A 226 11.91 4.98 6.72
N TYR A 227 11.96 6.13 7.40
CA TYR A 227 11.62 7.41 6.81
C TYR A 227 12.88 8.11 6.31
N SER A 228 12.80 8.60 5.08
CA SER A 228 13.86 9.38 4.46
C SER A 228 13.28 10.46 3.56
N PHE A 229 14.09 11.49 3.31
CA PHE A 229 13.78 12.52 2.32
C PHE A 229 15.01 12.80 1.45
N TRP A 230 14.77 13.31 0.25
CA TRP A 230 15.84 13.65 -0.70
C TRP A 230 16.67 14.82 -0.17
N ARG A 231 18.00 14.69 -0.12
CA ARG A 231 18.87 15.64 0.58
C ARG A 231 18.68 17.10 0.20
N THR A 232 18.45 17.38 -1.09
CA THR A 232 18.24 18.72 -1.63
C THR A 232 16.76 19.09 -1.77
N CYS A 233 15.83 18.19 -1.43
CA CYS A 233 14.39 18.38 -1.55
C CYS A 233 13.64 17.64 -0.44
N THR A 234 13.36 18.31 0.66
CA THR A 234 12.62 17.75 1.81
C THR A 234 11.19 17.36 1.47
N SER A 235 10.64 17.88 0.37
CA SER A 235 9.30 17.55 -0.15
C SER A 235 9.24 16.17 -0.82
N PHE A 236 10.39 15.59 -1.20
CA PHE A 236 10.43 14.24 -1.78
C PHE A 236 10.84 13.22 -0.74
N HIS A 237 9.91 12.32 -0.42
CA HIS A 237 10.07 11.32 0.61
C HIS A 237 10.16 9.92 0.03
N ARG A 238 10.93 9.08 0.72
CA ARG A 238 10.91 7.63 0.56
C ARG A 238 10.65 6.99 1.91
N ILE A 239 9.67 6.11 1.95
CA ILE A 239 9.29 5.35 3.12
C ILE A 239 9.35 3.88 2.77
N VAL A 240 10.24 3.14 3.43
CA VAL A 240 10.32 1.68 3.26
C VAL A 240 9.69 1.03 4.48
N THR A 241 8.64 0.25 4.29
CA THR A 241 8.02 -0.56 5.34
C THR A 241 8.49 -2.00 5.18
N MET A 242 9.09 -2.54 6.22
CA MET A 242 9.51 -3.93 6.32
C MET A 242 8.64 -4.65 7.32
N ILE A 243 8.17 -5.84 6.95
CA ILE A 243 7.59 -6.79 7.88
C ILE A 243 8.56 -7.99 8.03
N ASP A 244 8.74 -8.43 9.26
CA ASP A 244 9.51 -9.64 9.58
C ASP A 244 8.86 -10.40 10.74
N LYS A 245 9.17 -11.69 10.88
CA LYS A 245 8.73 -12.51 12.02
C LYS A 245 9.44 -12.04 13.29
N VAL A 246 8.75 -12.07 14.44
CA VAL A 246 9.47 -12.00 15.71
C VAL A 246 10.16 -13.33 15.95
N ASN A 247 11.45 -13.30 16.31
CA ASN A 247 12.29 -14.48 16.53
C ASN A 247 12.37 -15.39 15.28
N ALA A 248 13.08 -14.94 14.24
CA ALA A 248 13.17 -15.61 12.93
C ALA A 248 13.62 -17.10 12.97
N ASP A 249 14.32 -17.52 14.04
CA ASP A 249 14.84 -18.89 14.18
C ASP A 249 13.82 -19.91 14.75
N ASP A 250 12.58 -19.49 15.03
CA ASP A 250 11.58 -20.40 15.63
C ASP A 250 10.97 -21.35 14.59
N ARG A 251 11.04 -22.66 14.90
CA ARG A 251 10.49 -23.76 14.07
C ARG A 251 8.97 -23.71 13.93
N HIS A 252 8.28 -23.00 14.82
CA HIS A 252 6.81 -22.88 14.80
C HIS A 252 6.32 -21.64 14.05
N SER A 253 7.19 -21.00 13.25
CA SER A 253 6.79 -19.80 12.52
C SER A 253 5.78 -20.10 11.41
N ASN A 254 4.85 -19.17 11.16
CA ASN A 254 3.81 -19.33 10.15
C ASN A 254 4.44 -19.60 8.75
N PRO A 255 4.18 -20.75 8.10
CA PRO A 255 4.80 -21.12 6.82
C PRO A 255 4.27 -20.28 5.64
N GLY A 256 3.09 -19.66 5.77
CA GLY A 256 2.52 -18.80 4.73
C GLY A 256 3.12 -17.39 4.69
N PHE A 257 3.93 -17.02 5.69
CA PHE A 257 4.56 -15.71 5.72
C PHE A 257 5.68 -15.63 4.68
N LYS A 258 5.55 -14.67 3.76
CA LYS A 258 6.57 -14.29 2.78
C LYS A 258 7.18 -12.95 3.18
N LYS A 259 8.51 -12.86 3.17
CA LYS A 259 9.18 -11.60 3.48
C LYS A 259 8.99 -10.64 2.31
N ARG A 260 8.41 -9.47 2.57
CA ARG A 260 8.13 -8.44 1.55
C ARG A 260 8.47 -7.06 2.09
N LEU A 261 8.81 -6.15 1.19
CA LEU A 261 9.08 -4.75 1.49
C LEU A 261 8.12 -3.87 0.70
N PHE A 262 7.53 -2.87 1.36
CA PHE A 262 6.71 -1.85 0.73
C PHE A 262 7.53 -0.57 0.58
N VAL A 263 7.82 -0.16 -0.64
CA VAL A 263 8.61 1.04 -0.93
C VAL A 263 7.68 2.11 -1.48
N GLN A 264 7.41 3.13 -0.66
CA GLN A 264 6.61 4.28 -1.05
C GLN A 264 7.52 5.46 -1.37
N TYR A 265 7.35 6.03 -2.57
CA TYR A 265 7.84 7.35 -2.95
C TYR A 265 6.70 8.36 -2.89
N LEU A 266 6.99 9.55 -2.37
CA LEU A 266 5.96 10.55 -2.10
C LEU A 266 6.51 11.98 -2.24
N TRP A 267 6.03 12.69 -3.24
CA TRP A 267 6.15 14.13 -3.38
C TRP A 267 5.04 14.82 -2.59
N ARG A 268 5.40 15.57 -1.54
CA ARG A 268 4.48 16.36 -0.72
C ARG A 268 4.60 17.83 -1.06
N ASN A 269 3.55 18.42 -1.62
CA ASN A 269 3.48 19.86 -1.89
C ASN A 269 4.69 20.40 -2.71
N ALA A 270 5.32 19.54 -3.52
CA ALA A 270 6.53 19.88 -4.24
C ALA A 270 6.22 20.74 -5.47
N LYS A 271 6.97 21.83 -5.65
CA LYS A 271 6.84 22.68 -6.83
C LYS A 271 7.48 21.99 -8.04
N ALA A 272 7.01 22.32 -9.25
CA ALA A 272 7.58 21.79 -10.50
C ALA A 272 9.10 22.03 -10.60
N ALA A 273 9.58 23.20 -10.16
CA ALA A 273 11.01 23.52 -10.13
C ALA A 273 11.82 22.58 -9.20
N GLU A 274 11.24 22.13 -8.09
CA GLU A 274 11.90 21.18 -7.18
C GLU A 274 11.98 19.79 -7.80
N LYS A 275 10.88 19.31 -8.41
CA LYS A 275 10.86 18.05 -9.16
C LYS A 275 11.93 18.05 -10.27
N MET A 276 11.97 19.12 -11.07
CA MET A 276 12.98 19.29 -12.13
C MET A 276 14.41 19.30 -11.59
N ARG A 277 14.67 19.97 -10.45
CA ARG A 277 15.99 20.00 -9.82
C ARG A 277 16.44 18.59 -9.41
N VAL A 278 15.60 17.85 -8.69
CA VAL A 278 15.88 16.48 -8.26
C VAL A 278 16.13 15.57 -9.47
N GLN A 279 15.33 15.70 -10.52
CA GLN A 279 15.50 14.89 -11.74
C GLN A 279 16.82 15.20 -12.45
N LYS A 280 17.24 16.47 -12.48
CA LYS A 280 18.54 16.89 -13.02
C LYS A 280 19.72 16.41 -12.17
N GLU A 281 19.57 16.38 -10.85
CA GLU A 281 20.57 15.85 -9.92
C GLU A 281 20.77 14.34 -10.10
N PHE A 282 19.67 13.60 -10.26
CA PHE A 282 19.70 12.15 -10.40
C PHE A 282 20.01 11.66 -11.82
N ASP A 283 20.06 12.55 -12.84
CA ASP A 283 20.18 12.20 -14.28
C ASP A 283 20.96 10.89 -14.50
N PRO A 284 20.27 9.78 -14.86
CA PRO A 284 20.88 8.46 -14.94
C PRO A 284 22.07 8.40 -15.91
N ARG A 285 22.11 9.24 -16.95
CA ARG A 285 23.25 9.31 -17.87
C ARG A 285 24.47 9.91 -17.19
N ARG A 286 24.29 10.97 -16.41
CA ARG A 286 25.34 11.54 -15.56
C ARG A 286 25.81 10.55 -14.50
N GLN A 287 24.89 9.80 -13.90
CA GLN A 287 25.25 8.77 -12.91
C GLN A 287 26.08 7.64 -13.52
N ARG A 288 25.68 7.12 -14.70
CA ARG A 288 26.49 6.12 -15.42
C ARG A 288 27.87 6.68 -15.74
N LEU A 289 27.95 7.88 -16.31
CA LEU A 289 29.22 8.53 -16.65
C LEU A 289 30.11 8.74 -15.41
N LEU A 290 29.55 9.21 -14.29
CA LEU A 290 30.29 9.39 -13.04
C LEU A 290 30.82 8.07 -12.50
N ARG A 291 30.06 6.96 -12.57
CA ARG A 291 30.57 5.63 -12.22
C ARG A 291 31.73 5.20 -13.12
N PHE A 292 31.62 5.40 -14.44
CA PHE A 292 32.71 5.12 -15.38
C PHE A 292 33.98 5.95 -15.10
N VAL A 293 33.83 7.22 -14.68
CA VAL A 293 34.95 8.10 -14.38
C VAL A 293 35.55 7.81 -13.00
N ALA A 294 34.73 7.53 -11.99
CA ALA A 294 35.15 7.34 -10.60
C ALA A 294 35.68 5.94 -10.27
N ASP A 295 35.35 4.92 -11.07
CA ASP A 295 35.83 3.55 -10.88
C ASP A 295 37.03 3.23 -11.81
N PRO A 296 38.25 3.08 -11.29
CA PRO A 296 39.44 2.76 -12.10
C PRO A 296 39.35 1.39 -12.79
N THR A 297 38.52 0.46 -12.29
CA THR A 297 38.39 -0.89 -12.85
C THR A 297 37.51 -0.92 -14.10
N SER A 298 36.55 0.01 -14.18
CA SER A 298 35.67 0.20 -15.35
C SER A 298 36.41 0.79 -16.56
N ARG A 299 37.54 1.49 -16.35
CA ARG A 299 38.38 2.02 -17.45
C ARG A 299 39.15 0.94 -18.22
N LYS A 300 39.37 -0.23 -17.61
CA LYS A 300 40.21 -1.29 -18.22
C LYS A 300 39.50 -2.10 -19.31
N ARG A 301 38.16 -2.05 -19.42
CA ARG A 301 37.41 -2.80 -20.44
C ARG A 301 37.29 -2.10 -21.80
N VAL A 302 37.76 -0.86 -21.92
CA VAL A 302 37.70 -0.09 -23.18
C VAL A 302 39.05 -0.10 -23.92
N PHE A 303 40.14 -0.53 -23.27
CA PHE A 303 41.49 -0.57 -23.86
C PHE A 303 42.03 -1.99 -24.09
N GLN A 304 41.17 -3.01 -24.06
CA GLN A 304 41.51 -4.33 -24.61
C GLN A 304 40.55 -4.60 -25.77
N VAL A 305 41.01 -4.16 -26.94
CA VAL A 305 40.71 -4.76 -28.24
C VAL A 305 41.30 -6.17 -28.27
#